data_AF-V5U3L7-F1
#
_entry.id   AF-V5U3L7-F1
#
_cell.length_a   1.000
_cell.length_b   1.000
_cell.length_c   1.000
_cell.angle_alpha   90.00
_cell.angle_beta   90.00
_cell.angle_gamma   90.00
#
_symmetry.space_group_name_H-M   'P 1'
#
loop_
_entity.id
_entity.type
_entity.pdbx_description
1 polymer ?
#
loop_
_entity_poly.entity_id
_entity_poly.type
_entity_poly.pdbx_seq_one_letter_code
_entity_poly.pdbx_strand_id
1 'polypeptide(L)'
;MNYDALLLPVKNFLHCATPQAWIDEARAPENLPLLLTDHMICELKAAQTAMLLIRRYVADKSGSDELLGWLQPYEDFTYREGPEPDFLALHKRIGKSVMPHTDDPWGQTLIDSMVLLIKEELHHFWQVREMMQARNIPYVKITASRYARGMRREMRTYEPATLVDKLICGAYIEARSCERFAALAPYLDDDLQKFYLSLLRSEARHYQDYLSLAQQISPENIAPRVQALGEAEARLINQPDTEFRFHSGIPVRA
;
A
#
# COMPACT_ATOMS: atom_id res chain seq x y z
N MET A 1 16.57 -14.60 -8.55
CA MET A 1 16.95 -13.17 -8.69
C MET A 1 17.55 -12.75 -7.37
N ASN A 2 18.68 -12.04 -7.34
CA ASN A 2 19.19 -11.51 -6.07
C ASN A 2 18.41 -10.23 -5.73
N TYR A 3 17.54 -10.29 -4.73
CA TYR A 3 16.73 -9.16 -4.29
C TYR A 3 17.46 -8.24 -3.29
N ASP A 4 18.66 -8.60 -2.82
CA ASP A 4 19.38 -7.83 -1.81
C ASP A 4 19.71 -6.41 -2.31
N ALA A 5 20.12 -6.28 -3.58
CA ALA A 5 20.41 -4.99 -4.18
C ALA A 5 19.15 -4.11 -4.30
N LEU A 6 17.98 -4.72 -4.52
CA LEU A 6 16.70 -4.02 -4.60
C LEU A 6 16.20 -3.60 -3.22
N LEU A 7 16.43 -4.44 -2.19
CA LEU A 7 15.98 -4.21 -0.83
C LEU A 7 16.92 -3.31 -0.02
N LEU A 8 18.18 -3.17 -0.40
CA LEU A 8 19.14 -2.36 0.34
C LEU A 8 18.67 -0.89 0.53
N PRO A 9 18.17 -0.19 -0.50
CA PRO A 9 17.59 1.14 -0.33
C PRO A 9 16.39 1.16 0.62
N VAL A 10 15.50 0.17 0.53
CA VAL A 10 14.32 0.03 1.39
C VAL A 10 14.74 -0.15 2.86
N LYS A 11 15.69 -1.06 3.11
CA LYS A 11 16.24 -1.34 4.45
C LYS A 11 16.96 -0.13 5.05
N ASN A 12 17.62 0.69 4.22
CA ASN A 12 18.26 1.92 4.66
C ASN A 12 17.26 3.06 4.94
N PHE A 13 16.11 3.05 4.26
CA PHE A 13 15.05 4.04 4.44
C PHE A 13 14.20 3.76 5.70
N LEU A 14 13.94 2.49 6.00
CA LEU A 14 13.19 2.07 7.19
C LEU A 14 14.06 2.15 8.45
N HIS A 15 13.46 2.55 9.57
CA HIS A 15 14.19 2.76 10.83
C HIS A 15 14.26 1.50 11.71
N CYS A 16 13.61 0.41 11.30
CA CYS A 16 13.72 -0.91 11.93
C CYS A 16 13.38 -2.01 10.92
N ALA A 17 13.95 -3.19 11.12
CA ALA A 17 13.50 -4.41 10.45
C ALA A 17 12.14 -4.87 11.00
N THR A 18 11.43 -5.71 10.25
CA THR A 18 10.24 -6.37 10.79
C THR A 18 10.62 -7.28 11.97
N PRO A 19 9.94 -7.17 13.13
CA PRO A 19 10.23 -8.00 14.29
C PRO A 19 10.02 -9.49 14.00
N GLN A 20 10.92 -10.35 14.49
CA GLN A 20 10.80 -11.81 14.30
C GLN A 20 9.47 -12.36 14.86
N ALA A 21 8.98 -11.82 15.98
CA ALA A 21 7.69 -12.21 16.54
C ALA A 21 6.51 -11.94 15.59
N TRP A 22 6.58 -10.88 14.76
CA TRP A 22 5.58 -10.66 13.71
C TRP A 22 5.71 -11.71 12.60
N ILE A 23 6.93 -12.07 12.18
CA ILE A 23 7.18 -13.11 11.17
C ILE A 23 6.68 -14.47 11.66
N ASP A 24 6.96 -14.81 12.92
CA ASP A 24 6.54 -16.06 13.55
C ASP A 24 5.02 -16.21 13.59
N GLU A 25 4.31 -15.12 13.91
CA GLU A 25 2.85 -15.07 13.86
C GLU A 25 2.34 -15.14 12.41
N ALA A 26 2.96 -14.40 11.48
CA ALA A 26 2.53 -14.33 10.09
C ALA A 26 2.73 -15.62 9.30
N ARG A 27 3.77 -16.40 9.59
CA ARG A 27 4.03 -17.69 8.94
C ARG A 27 3.18 -18.84 9.50
N ALA A 28 2.46 -18.62 10.59
CA ALA A 28 1.60 -19.63 11.19
C ALA A 28 0.46 -19.97 10.21
N PRO A 29 0.26 -21.25 9.81
CA PRO A 29 -0.75 -21.61 8.81
C PRO A 29 -2.18 -21.12 9.14
N GLU A 30 -2.53 -21.09 10.42
CA GLU A 30 -3.81 -20.59 10.92
C GLU A 30 -4.04 -19.09 10.65
N ASN A 31 -2.97 -18.31 10.51
CA ASN A 31 -3.03 -16.88 10.26
C ASN A 31 -3.01 -16.53 8.77
N LEU A 32 -2.72 -17.50 7.89
CA LEU A 32 -2.66 -17.27 6.45
C LEU A 32 -3.96 -16.66 5.87
N PRO A 33 -5.18 -17.12 6.23
CA PRO A 33 -6.42 -16.50 5.79
C PRO A 33 -6.52 -15.01 6.15
N LEU A 34 -6.16 -14.66 7.38
CA LEU A 34 -6.20 -13.28 7.87
C LEU A 34 -5.12 -12.42 7.17
N LEU A 35 -3.91 -12.95 7.01
CA LEU A 35 -2.81 -12.28 6.34
C LEU A 35 -3.17 -11.92 4.90
N LEU A 36 -3.66 -12.88 4.11
CA LEU A 36 -4.03 -12.65 2.71
C LEU A 36 -5.24 -11.73 2.58
N THR A 37 -6.22 -11.87 3.48
CA THR A 37 -7.38 -10.97 3.51
C THR A 37 -6.96 -9.53 3.79
N ASP A 38 -6.11 -9.28 4.79
CA ASP A 38 -5.64 -7.92 5.08
C ASP A 38 -4.71 -7.38 4.00
N HIS A 39 -3.84 -8.22 3.43
CA HIS A 39 -3.02 -7.86 2.27
C HIS A 39 -3.90 -7.41 1.11
N MET A 40 -4.90 -8.20 0.70
CA MET A 40 -5.83 -7.84 -0.36
C MET A 40 -6.49 -6.47 -0.09
N ILE A 41 -6.93 -6.22 1.15
CA ILE A 41 -7.54 -4.93 1.53
C ILE A 41 -6.50 -3.80 1.50
N CYS A 42 -5.24 -4.05 1.85
CA CYS A 42 -4.15 -3.07 1.74
C CYS A 42 -3.98 -2.58 0.30
N GLU A 43 -4.02 -3.45 -0.69
CA GLU A 43 -3.88 -3.03 -2.09
C GLU A 43 -5.04 -2.11 -2.51
N LEU A 44 -6.28 -2.45 -2.11
CA LEU A 44 -7.43 -1.57 -2.37
C LEU A 44 -7.28 -0.22 -1.65
N LYS A 45 -6.82 -0.20 -0.39
CA LYS A 45 -6.59 1.04 0.36
C LYS A 45 -5.50 1.91 -0.26
N ALA A 46 -4.45 1.31 -0.84
CA ALA A 46 -3.39 2.02 -1.55
C ALA A 46 -3.96 2.70 -2.82
N ALA A 47 -4.71 1.96 -3.64
CA ALA A 47 -5.40 2.51 -4.81
C ALA A 47 -6.39 3.64 -4.44
N GLN A 48 -7.18 3.44 -3.37
CA GLN A 48 -8.11 4.46 -2.87
C GLN A 48 -7.37 5.73 -2.40
N THR A 49 -6.23 5.57 -1.72
CA THR A 49 -5.43 6.70 -1.25
C THR A 49 -4.89 7.52 -2.40
N ALA A 50 -4.35 6.87 -3.43
CA ALA A 50 -3.86 7.52 -4.65
C ALA A 50 -4.98 8.25 -5.40
N MET A 51 -6.16 7.63 -5.55
CA MET A 51 -7.33 8.30 -6.15
C MET A 51 -7.72 9.56 -5.36
N LEU A 52 -7.73 9.49 -4.02
CA LEU A 52 -8.05 10.64 -3.17
C LEU A 52 -7.02 11.77 -3.29
N LEU A 53 -5.74 11.44 -3.54
CA LEU A 53 -4.71 12.43 -3.83
C LEU A 53 -5.00 13.13 -5.17
N ILE A 54 -5.25 12.38 -6.24
CA ILE A 54 -5.60 12.94 -7.55
C ILE A 54 -6.82 13.86 -7.42
N ARG A 55 -7.91 13.35 -6.84
CA ARG A 55 -9.18 14.07 -6.68
C ARG A 55 -9.03 15.37 -5.88
N ARG A 56 -8.19 15.38 -4.86
CA ARG A 56 -8.04 16.54 -3.97
C ARG A 56 -7.14 17.61 -4.55
N TYR A 57 -6.09 17.23 -5.28
CA TYR A 57 -4.99 18.13 -5.62
C TYR A 57 -4.90 18.48 -7.10
N VAL A 58 -5.49 17.70 -8.01
CA VAL A 58 -5.24 17.90 -9.45
C VAL A 58 -6.48 17.73 -10.33
N ALA A 59 -7.32 16.71 -10.08
CA ALA A 59 -8.34 16.35 -11.05
C ALA A 59 -9.53 17.32 -11.09
N ASP A 60 -10.01 17.56 -12.30
CA ASP A 60 -11.35 18.08 -12.54
C ASP A 60 -12.42 17.03 -12.17
N LYS A 61 -13.69 17.45 -12.20
CA LYS A 61 -14.81 16.60 -11.76
C LYS A 61 -14.93 15.33 -12.62
N SER A 62 -14.74 15.43 -13.93
CA SER A 62 -14.86 14.31 -14.87
C SER A 62 -13.79 13.23 -14.67
N GLY A 63 -12.52 13.62 -14.52
CA GLY A 63 -11.45 12.65 -14.27
C GLY A 63 -11.59 11.94 -12.92
N SER A 64 -12.13 12.65 -11.92
CA SER A 64 -12.39 12.08 -10.59
C SER A 64 -13.49 11.00 -10.62
N ASP A 65 -14.57 11.23 -11.35
CA ASP A 65 -15.70 10.28 -11.45
C ASP A 65 -15.29 8.97 -12.14
N GLU A 66 -14.42 9.04 -13.15
CA GLU A 66 -13.90 7.85 -13.84
C GLU A 66 -13.03 6.99 -12.90
N LEU A 67 -12.10 7.61 -12.15
CA LEU A 67 -11.27 6.89 -11.18
C LEU A 67 -12.09 6.24 -10.07
N LEU A 68 -13.15 6.91 -9.61
CA LEU A 68 -14.10 6.32 -8.66
C LEU A 68 -14.81 5.10 -9.27
N GLY A 69 -15.18 5.15 -10.55
CA GLY A 69 -15.77 4.04 -11.28
C GLY A 69 -14.86 2.80 -11.33
N TRP A 70 -13.54 2.98 -11.37
CA TRP A 70 -12.59 1.86 -11.35
C TRP A 70 -12.56 1.13 -9.99
N LEU A 71 -12.68 1.88 -8.90
CA LEU A 71 -12.61 1.35 -7.53
C LEU A 71 -13.95 0.73 -7.09
N GLN A 72 -15.07 1.25 -7.59
CA GLN A 72 -16.41 0.90 -7.15
C GLN A 72 -16.67 -0.62 -7.08
N PRO A 73 -16.34 -1.46 -8.09
CA PRO A 73 -16.58 -2.91 -8.00
C PRO A 73 -15.74 -3.59 -6.90
N TYR A 74 -14.51 -3.11 -6.68
CA TYR A 74 -13.64 -3.62 -5.63
C TYR A 74 -14.17 -3.23 -4.24
N GLU A 75 -14.69 -2.00 -4.10
CA GLU A 75 -15.33 -1.53 -2.87
C GLU A 75 -16.63 -2.29 -2.55
N ASP A 76 -17.45 -2.55 -3.57
CA ASP A 76 -18.71 -3.26 -3.41
C ASP A 76 -18.46 -4.67 -2.87
N PHE A 77 -17.53 -5.40 -3.47
CA PHE A 77 -17.10 -6.72 -2.98
C PHE A 77 -16.49 -6.65 -1.58
N THR A 78 -15.54 -5.75 -1.35
CA THR A 78 -14.73 -5.73 -0.11
C THR A 78 -15.53 -5.23 1.09
N TYR A 79 -16.34 -4.17 0.93
CA TYR A 79 -16.92 -3.45 2.05
C TYR A 79 -18.44 -3.58 2.17
N ARG A 80 -19.13 -3.80 1.04
CA ARG A 80 -20.60 -3.72 0.94
C ARG A 80 -21.27 -5.07 0.71
N GLU A 81 -20.54 -6.17 0.90
CA GLU A 81 -21.04 -7.55 0.71
C GLU A 81 -21.61 -7.78 -0.69
N GLY A 82 -21.08 -7.05 -1.68
CA GLY A 82 -21.42 -7.20 -3.09
C GLY A 82 -20.88 -8.51 -3.67
N PRO A 83 -21.41 -8.94 -4.83
CA PRO A 83 -20.91 -10.13 -5.51
C PRO A 83 -19.46 -9.94 -5.95
N GLU A 84 -18.71 -11.03 -6.01
CA GLU A 84 -17.34 -11.02 -6.54
C GLU A 84 -17.39 -10.73 -8.06
N PRO A 85 -16.80 -9.62 -8.54
CA PRO A 85 -16.77 -9.31 -9.96
C PRO A 85 -15.67 -10.11 -10.69
N ASP A 86 -15.73 -10.10 -12.02
CA ASP A 86 -14.60 -10.55 -12.84
C ASP A 86 -13.49 -9.48 -12.80
N PHE A 87 -12.61 -9.58 -11.81
CA PHE A 87 -11.49 -8.66 -11.60
C PHE A 87 -10.53 -8.61 -12.79
N LEU A 88 -10.30 -9.72 -13.49
CA LEU A 88 -9.45 -9.74 -14.68
C LEU A 88 -10.07 -8.92 -15.82
N ALA A 89 -11.37 -9.05 -16.04
CA ALA A 89 -12.09 -8.23 -17.01
C ALA A 89 -12.10 -6.76 -16.61
N LEU A 90 -12.23 -6.43 -15.32
CA LEU A 90 -12.13 -5.06 -14.81
C LEU A 90 -10.73 -4.49 -15.07
N HIS A 91 -9.67 -5.20 -14.69
CA HIS A 91 -8.29 -4.77 -14.88
C HIS A 91 -7.98 -4.50 -16.37
N LYS A 92 -8.47 -5.34 -17.29
CA LYS A 92 -8.32 -5.14 -18.75
C LYS A 92 -9.06 -3.89 -19.29
N ARG A 93 -9.95 -3.28 -18.52
CA ARG A 93 -10.66 -2.04 -18.90
C ARG A 93 -9.99 -0.79 -18.34
N ILE A 94 -9.17 -0.92 -17.29
CA ILE A 94 -8.43 0.17 -16.67
C ILE A 94 -7.54 0.84 -17.72
N GLY A 95 -7.69 2.16 -17.90
CA GLY A 95 -6.93 2.97 -18.85
C GLY A 95 -7.46 3.00 -20.29
N LYS A 96 -8.63 2.44 -20.57
CA LYS A 96 -9.32 2.59 -21.88
C LYS A 96 -10.21 3.84 -21.97
N SER A 97 -10.34 4.57 -20.87
CA SER A 97 -11.14 5.79 -20.71
C SER A 97 -10.28 7.05 -20.64
N VAL A 98 -10.94 8.22 -20.70
CA VAL A 98 -10.29 9.52 -20.60
C VAL A 98 -9.63 9.67 -19.24
N MET A 99 -8.33 9.95 -19.24
CA MET A 99 -7.58 10.16 -18.00
C MET A 99 -7.64 11.60 -17.53
N PRO A 100 -7.60 11.83 -16.19
CA PRO A 100 -7.39 13.17 -15.67
C PRO A 100 -6.17 13.80 -16.34
N HIS A 101 -6.26 15.09 -16.62
CA HIS A 101 -5.17 15.85 -17.19
C HIS A 101 -5.16 17.24 -16.55
N THR A 102 -3.98 17.85 -16.45
CA THR A 102 -3.82 19.23 -16.02
C THR A 102 -2.70 19.91 -16.80
N ASP A 103 -2.75 21.23 -16.92
CA ASP A 103 -1.66 22.02 -17.50
C ASP A 103 -0.52 22.28 -16.49
N ASP A 104 -0.74 22.00 -15.20
CA ASP A 104 0.30 22.10 -14.17
C ASP A 104 1.28 20.90 -14.26
N PRO A 105 2.58 21.12 -14.53
CA PRO A 105 3.53 20.02 -14.74
C PRO A 105 3.68 19.09 -13.53
N TRP A 106 3.64 19.65 -12.32
CA TRP A 106 3.70 18.85 -11.10
C TRP A 106 2.44 18.01 -10.92
N GLY A 107 1.27 18.61 -11.10
CA GLY A 107 0.00 17.91 -11.05
C GLY A 107 -0.11 16.79 -12.09
N GLN A 108 0.41 16.99 -13.31
CA GLN A 108 0.44 15.94 -14.31
C GLN A 108 1.35 14.77 -13.88
N THR A 109 2.50 15.08 -13.29
CA THR A 109 3.40 14.06 -12.71
C THR A 109 2.70 13.28 -11.59
N LEU A 110 1.95 13.97 -10.71
CA LEU A 110 1.14 13.30 -9.68
C LEU A 110 0.09 12.37 -10.30
N ILE A 111 -0.64 12.85 -11.31
CA ILE A 111 -1.65 12.03 -12.00
C ILE A 111 -1.00 10.78 -12.57
N ASP A 112 0.08 10.93 -13.34
CA ASP A 112 0.71 9.80 -14.03
C ASP A 112 1.21 8.75 -13.04
N SER A 113 1.89 9.18 -11.96
CA SER A 113 2.36 8.29 -10.89
C SER A 113 1.21 7.61 -10.15
N MET A 114 0.20 8.37 -9.73
CA MET A 114 -0.93 7.83 -8.95
C MET A 114 -1.84 6.94 -9.79
N VAL A 115 -2.06 7.26 -11.07
CA VAL A 115 -2.81 6.40 -11.99
C VAL A 115 -2.08 5.08 -12.18
N LEU A 116 -0.77 5.10 -12.45
CA LEU A 116 0.02 3.88 -12.59
C LEU A 116 -0.08 3.02 -11.32
N LEU A 117 0.13 3.61 -10.14
CA LEU A 117 -0.01 2.95 -8.85
C LEU A 117 -1.41 2.31 -8.72
N ILE A 118 -2.50 3.04 -8.98
CA ILE A 118 -3.86 2.49 -8.92
C ILE A 118 -4.00 1.24 -9.80
N LYS A 119 -3.43 1.23 -11.02
CA LYS A 119 -3.53 0.06 -11.90
C LYS A 119 -2.79 -1.15 -11.31
N GLU A 120 -1.61 -0.91 -10.76
CA GLU A 120 -0.76 -1.95 -10.16
C GLU A 120 -1.41 -2.51 -8.90
N GLU A 121 -1.91 -1.66 -8.00
CA GLU A 121 -2.55 -2.12 -6.76
C GLU A 121 -3.87 -2.87 -7.00
N LEU A 122 -4.67 -2.45 -7.99
CA LEU A 122 -5.86 -3.23 -8.36
C LEU A 122 -5.50 -4.56 -9.02
N HIS A 123 -4.33 -4.64 -9.69
CA HIS A 123 -3.79 -5.91 -10.16
C HIS A 123 -3.35 -6.80 -9.00
N HIS A 124 -2.60 -6.25 -8.05
CA HIS A 124 -2.15 -6.98 -6.85
C HIS A 124 -3.34 -7.49 -6.05
N PHE A 125 -4.38 -6.66 -5.83
CA PHE A 125 -5.63 -7.05 -5.17
C PHE A 125 -6.19 -8.35 -5.77
N TRP A 126 -6.32 -8.37 -7.09
CA TRP A 126 -6.85 -9.52 -7.80
C TRP A 126 -5.93 -10.74 -7.67
N GLN A 127 -4.62 -10.57 -7.79
CA GLN A 127 -3.66 -11.67 -7.62
C GLN A 127 -3.71 -12.27 -6.22
N VAL A 128 -3.84 -11.45 -5.17
CA VAL A 128 -4.05 -11.94 -3.80
C VAL A 128 -5.34 -12.75 -3.72
N ARG A 129 -6.42 -12.26 -4.33
CA ARG A 129 -7.70 -12.99 -4.36
C ARG A 129 -7.59 -14.33 -5.06
N GLU A 130 -6.87 -14.43 -6.18
CA GLU A 130 -6.58 -15.71 -6.85
C GLU A 130 -5.80 -16.67 -5.95
N MET A 131 -4.79 -16.17 -5.22
CA MET A 131 -4.04 -16.97 -4.25
C MET A 131 -4.93 -17.51 -3.13
N MET A 132 -5.89 -16.72 -2.66
CA MET A 132 -6.90 -17.13 -1.68
C MET A 132 -7.85 -18.20 -2.26
N GLN A 133 -8.34 -18.01 -3.48
CA GLN A 133 -9.24 -18.97 -4.15
C GLN A 133 -8.56 -20.33 -4.36
N ALA A 134 -7.33 -20.34 -4.85
CA ALA A 134 -6.54 -21.55 -5.06
C ALA A 134 -6.33 -22.36 -3.76
N ARG A 135 -6.43 -21.71 -2.60
CA ARG A 135 -6.29 -22.30 -1.26
C ARG A 135 -7.62 -22.51 -0.55
N ASN A 136 -8.76 -22.33 -1.23
CA ASN A 136 -10.10 -22.38 -0.65
C ASN A 136 -10.29 -21.45 0.56
N ILE A 137 -9.61 -20.31 0.57
CA ILE A 137 -9.73 -19.30 1.62
C ILE A 137 -10.92 -18.39 1.28
N PRO A 138 -12.02 -18.41 2.07
CA PRO A 138 -13.13 -17.50 1.86
C PRO A 138 -12.72 -16.09 2.26
N TYR A 139 -13.28 -15.09 1.57
CA TYR A 139 -13.16 -13.71 2.02
C TYR A 139 -13.98 -13.51 3.30
N VAL A 140 -13.36 -12.94 4.32
CA VAL A 140 -14.00 -12.56 5.58
C VAL A 140 -13.73 -11.07 5.81
N LYS A 141 -14.77 -10.31 6.11
CA LYS A 141 -14.61 -8.88 6.40
C LYS A 141 -13.81 -8.70 7.70
N ILE A 142 -12.78 -7.87 7.65
CA ILE A 142 -11.95 -7.54 8.81
C ILE A 142 -11.89 -6.02 9.06
N THR A 143 -11.51 -5.64 10.26
CA THR A 143 -11.23 -4.24 10.62
C THR A 143 -9.83 -3.82 10.18
N ALA A 144 -9.66 -2.54 9.86
CA ALA A 144 -8.35 -1.98 9.53
C ALA A 144 -7.43 -1.90 10.77
N SER A 145 -6.14 -2.15 10.56
CA SER A 145 -5.10 -1.99 11.59
C SER A 145 -4.96 -0.54 12.09
N ARG A 146 -4.29 -0.37 13.23
CA ARG A 146 -3.95 0.96 13.75
C ARG A 146 -2.86 1.70 12.96
N TYR A 147 -2.08 1.01 12.12
CA TYR A 147 -0.84 1.51 11.51
C TYR A 147 -1.04 2.81 10.71
N ALA A 148 -1.82 2.76 9.63
CA ALA A 148 -2.05 3.92 8.78
C ALA A 148 -2.73 5.08 9.54
N ARG A 149 -3.59 4.76 10.51
CA ARG A 149 -4.20 5.76 11.40
C ARG A 149 -3.14 6.41 12.31
N GLY A 150 -2.21 5.63 12.84
CA GLY A 150 -1.08 6.09 13.64
C GLY A 150 -0.20 7.06 12.86
N MET A 151 0.22 6.67 11.65
CA MET A 151 0.99 7.53 10.74
C MET A 151 0.27 8.85 10.46
N ARG A 152 -1.04 8.81 10.18
CA ARG A 152 -1.83 10.03 9.93
C ARG A 152 -1.88 11.00 11.10
N ARG A 153 -1.74 10.54 12.35
CA ARG A 153 -1.74 11.42 13.54
C ARG A 153 -0.49 12.29 13.63
N GLU A 154 0.60 11.85 13.00
CA GLU A 154 1.89 12.55 13.02
C GLU A 154 1.96 13.65 11.95
N MET A 155 1.01 13.67 11.00
CA MET A 155 0.98 14.62 9.88
C MET A 155 0.58 16.03 10.32
N ARG A 156 1.18 17.03 9.66
CA ARG A 156 0.75 18.43 9.74
C ARG A 156 -0.61 18.60 9.05
N THR A 157 -1.34 19.65 9.42
CA THR A 157 -2.73 19.88 9.00
C THR A 157 -2.92 21.11 8.10
N TYR A 158 -1.86 21.87 7.83
CA TYR A 158 -1.87 23.02 6.93
C TYR A 158 -1.20 22.69 5.59
N GLU A 159 -1.64 23.32 4.50
CA GLU A 159 -1.05 23.14 3.16
C GLU A 159 0.15 24.08 2.96
N PRO A 160 1.16 23.71 2.13
CA PRO A 160 1.30 22.44 1.40
C PRO A 160 1.90 21.30 2.24
N ALA A 161 2.25 21.57 3.50
CA ALA A 161 2.90 20.62 4.40
C ALA A 161 2.12 19.30 4.60
N THR A 162 0.79 19.37 4.59
CA THR A 162 -0.09 18.20 4.72
C THR A 162 0.06 17.26 3.52
N LEU A 163 0.14 17.80 2.30
CA LEU A 163 0.37 17.00 1.10
C LEU A 163 1.75 16.34 1.12
N VAL A 164 2.80 17.08 1.46
CA VAL A 164 4.15 16.54 1.64
C VAL A 164 4.14 15.38 2.64
N ASP A 165 3.49 15.54 3.80
CA ASP A 165 3.41 14.49 4.81
C ASP A 165 2.61 13.27 4.35
N LYS A 166 1.53 13.45 3.59
CA LYS A 166 0.76 12.33 3.01
C LYS A 166 1.62 11.50 2.07
N LEU A 167 2.40 12.15 1.22
CA LEU A 167 3.29 11.46 0.28
C LEU A 167 4.41 10.72 1.02
N ILE A 168 5.03 11.34 2.04
CA ILE A 168 6.04 10.66 2.87
C ILE A 168 5.43 9.46 3.62
N CYS A 169 4.22 9.60 4.17
CA CYS A 169 3.51 8.47 4.78
C CYS A 169 3.24 7.36 3.78
N GLY A 170 2.86 7.69 2.53
CA GLY A 170 2.76 6.75 1.42
C GLY A 170 4.06 5.98 1.23
N ALA A 171 5.19 6.69 1.09
CA ALA A 171 6.50 6.06 0.95
C ALA A 171 6.84 5.07 2.08
N TYR A 172 6.53 5.41 3.34
CA TYR A 172 6.75 4.49 4.47
C TYR A 172 5.85 3.25 4.42
N ILE A 173 4.60 3.39 3.96
CA ILE A 173 3.68 2.24 3.82
C ILE A 173 4.23 1.28 2.76
N GLU A 174 4.56 1.75 1.56
CA GLU A 174 5.09 0.94 0.46
C GLU A 174 6.44 0.30 0.81
N ALA A 175 7.35 1.07 1.42
CA ALA A 175 8.64 0.55 1.84
C ALA A 175 8.49 -0.56 2.90
N ARG A 176 7.58 -0.39 3.87
CA ARG A 176 7.31 -1.42 4.88
C ARG A 176 6.65 -2.65 4.26
N SER A 177 5.73 -2.48 3.31
CA SER A 177 5.16 -3.59 2.55
C SER A 177 6.25 -4.38 1.83
N CYS A 178 7.12 -3.70 1.07
CA CYS A 178 8.27 -4.30 0.40
C CYS A 178 9.15 -5.13 1.35
N GLU A 179 9.52 -4.55 2.50
CA GLU A 179 10.37 -5.23 3.48
C GLU A 179 9.67 -6.43 4.12
N ARG A 180 8.37 -6.34 4.43
CA ARG A 180 7.59 -7.47 4.98
C ARG A 180 7.39 -8.60 4.00
N PHE A 181 7.10 -8.30 2.73
CA PHE A 181 7.03 -9.31 1.68
C PHE A 181 8.34 -10.08 1.60
N ALA A 182 9.48 -9.36 1.57
CA ALA A 182 10.79 -9.98 1.49
C ALA A 182 11.15 -10.78 2.76
N ALA A 183 10.80 -10.27 3.94
CA ALA A 183 11.09 -10.93 5.22
C ALA A 183 10.26 -12.22 5.41
N LEU A 184 9.01 -12.22 4.94
CA LEU A 184 8.10 -13.35 5.09
C LEU A 184 8.27 -14.41 4.00
N ALA A 185 8.60 -14.01 2.77
CA ALA A 185 8.66 -14.91 1.60
C ALA A 185 9.43 -16.23 1.83
N PRO A 186 10.59 -16.27 2.52
CA PRO A 186 11.32 -17.53 2.76
C PRO A 186 10.59 -18.56 3.64
N TYR A 187 9.50 -18.17 4.29
CA TYR A 187 8.71 -19.03 5.18
C TYR A 187 7.39 -19.48 4.55
N LEU A 188 7.10 -19.04 3.32
CA LEU A 188 5.86 -19.36 2.62
C LEU A 188 6.04 -20.57 1.69
N ASP A 189 4.93 -21.14 1.24
CA ASP A 189 4.93 -22.15 0.19
C ASP A 189 5.47 -21.57 -1.15
N ASP A 190 5.88 -22.45 -2.06
CA ASP A 190 6.55 -22.06 -3.32
C ASP A 190 5.77 -21.03 -4.15
N ASP A 191 4.44 -21.09 -4.15
CA ASP A 191 3.61 -20.21 -4.97
C ASP A 191 3.48 -18.83 -4.32
N LEU A 192 3.22 -18.79 -3.00
CA LEU A 192 3.16 -17.53 -2.25
C LEU A 192 4.53 -16.85 -2.15
N GLN A 193 5.60 -17.63 -1.98
CA GLN A 193 6.96 -17.10 -2.00
C GLN A 193 7.24 -16.41 -3.34
N LYS A 194 6.97 -17.06 -4.48
CA LYS A 194 7.15 -16.46 -5.81
C LYS A 194 6.30 -15.20 -5.98
N PHE A 195 5.05 -15.23 -5.52
CA PHE A 195 4.14 -14.10 -5.60
C PHE A 195 4.66 -12.90 -4.79
N TYR A 196 4.99 -13.09 -3.50
CA TYR A 196 5.50 -12.02 -2.64
C TYR A 196 6.82 -11.44 -3.18
N LEU A 197 7.70 -12.29 -3.70
CA LEU A 197 8.92 -11.83 -4.35
C LEU A 197 8.69 -11.09 -5.67
N SER A 198 7.58 -11.34 -6.37
CA SER A 198 7.22 -10.61 -7.59
C SER A 198 6.73 -9.17 -7.31
N LEU A 199 6.14 -8.93 -6.14
CA LEU A 199 5.64 -7.61 -5.72
C LEU A 199 6.78 -6.63 -5.40
N LEU A 200 7.95 -7.14 -4.96
CA LEU A 200 9.03 -6.29 -4.45
C LEU A 200 9.45 -5.14 -5.38
N ARG A 201 9.38 -5.34 -6.70
CA ARG A 201 9.80 -4.32 -7.67
C ARG A 201 8.81 -3.17 -7.79
N SER A 202 7.50 -3.43 -7.78
CA SER A 202 6.48 -2.36 -7.79
C SER A 202 6.55 -1.58 -6.47
N GLU A 203 6.56 -2.28 -5.34
CA GLU A 203 6.67 -1.67 -4.01
C GLU A 203 7.92 -0.79 -3.84
N ALA A 204 9.08 -1.28 -4.29
CA ALA A 204 10.33 -0.54 -4.25
C ALA A 204 10.30 0.73 -5.13
N ARG A 205 9.49 0.74 -6.19
CA ARG A 205 9.32 1.90 -7.05
C ARG A 205 8.28 2.86 -6.47
N HIS A 206 7.16 2.36 -5.96
CA HIS A 206 6.11 3.19 -5.36
C HIS A 206 6.65 4.07 -4.24
N TYR A 207 7.49 3.53 -3.33
CA TYR A 207 8.06 4.37 -2.28
C TYR A 207 8.96 5.49 -2.83
N GLN A 208 9.72 5.22 -3.89
CA GLN A 208 10.60 6.20 -4.52
C GLN A 208 9.80 7.29 -5.23
N ASP A 209 8.73 6.90 -5.91
CA ASP A 209 7.80 7.83 -6.58
C ASP A 209 7.15 8.76 -5.56
N TYR A 210 6.67 8.23 -4.43
CA TYR A 210 6.12 9.02 -3.33
C TYR A 210 7.12 10.04 -2.76
N LEU A 211 8.37 9.64 -2.49
CA LEU A 211 9.40 10.56 -1.99
C LEU A 211 9.77 11.64 -3.01
N SER A 212 9.85 11.25 -4.29
CA SER A 212 10.16 12.18 -5.38
C SER A 212 9.06 13.23 -5.52
N LEU A 213 7.79 12.81 -5.50
CA LEU A 213 6.64 13.73 -5.50
C LEU A 213 6.66 14.67 -4.29
N ALA A 214 6.96 14.15 -3.09
CA ALA A 214 7.02 14.95 -1.87
C ALA A 214 8.09 16.05 -1.94
N GLN A 215 9.29 15.72 -2.45
CA GLN A 215 10.38 16.68 -2.55
C GLN A 215 10.13 17.74 -3.64
N GLN A 216 9.43 17.41 -4.72
CA GLN A 216 9.11 18.39 -5.77
C GLN A 216 8.15 19.50 -5.30
N ILE A 217 7.28 19.20 -4.32
CA ILE A 217 6.34 20.19 -3.73
C ILE A 217 7.03 21.05 -2.68
N SER A 218 7.94 20.44 -1.92
CA SER A 218 8.58 21.11 -0.78
C SER A 218 9.69 22.04 -1.26
N PRO A 219 9.63 23.35 -0.97
CA PRO A 219 10.74 24.26 -1.25
C PRO A 219 11.95 23.99 -0.35
N GLU A 220 11.75 23.28 0.75
CA GLU A 220 12.78 22.91 1.72
C GLU A 220 13.16 21.42 1.58
N ASN A 221 14.32 21.06 2.12
CA ASN A 221 14.75 19.66 2.22
C ASN A 221 13.78 18.87 3.10
N ILE A 222 13.19 17.80 2.54
CA ILE A 222 12.23 16.96 3.28
C ILE A 222 12.89 15.96 4.24
N ALA A 223 14.21 15.77 4.19
CA ALA A 223 14.90 14.74 4.96
C ALA A 223 14.63 14.78 6.48
N PRO A 224 14.61 15.95 7.16
CA PRO A 224 14.24 16.00 8.58
C PRO A 224 12.81 15.51 8.83
N ARG A 225 11.90 15.77 7.88
CA ARG A 225 10.51 15.35 7.99
C ARG A 225 10.34 13.86 7.72
N VAL A 226 11.05 13.34 6.74
CA VAL A 226 11.18 11.90 6.48
C VAL A 226 11.64 11.19 7.74
N GLN A 227 12.74 11.65 8.35
CA GLN A 227 13.25 11.07 9.59
C GLN A 227 12.20 11.05 10.72
N ALA A 228 11.52 12.17 10.97
CA ALA A 228 10.51 12.26 12.04
C ALA A 228 9.33 11.29 11.81
N LEU A 229 8.86 11.15 10.57
CA LEU A 229 7.80 10.19 10.23
C LEU A 229 8.30 8.73 10.29
N GLY A 230 9.56 8.47 9.93
CA GLY A 230 10.19 7.15 10.08
C GLY A 230 10.36 6.71 11.52
N GLU A 231 10.68 7.63 12.43
CA GLU A 231 10.68 7.36 13.87
C GLU A 231 9.29 6.99 14.38
N ALA A 232 8.23 7.63 13.86
CA ALA A 232 6.86 7.26 14.19
C ALA A 232 6.45 5.91 13.63
N GLU A 233 6.83 5.62 12.39
CA GLU A 233 6.61 4.32 11.75
C GLU A 233 7.27 3.20 12.56
N ALA A 234 8.55 3.34 12.90
CA ALA A 234 9.27 2.35 13.68
C ALA A 234 8.67 2.15 15.08
N ARG A 235 8.13 3.21 15.71
CA ARG A 235 7.36 3.06 16.96
C ARG A 235 6.13 2.17 16.75
N LEU A 236 5.37 2.37 15.67
CA LEU A 236 4.17 1.56 15.39
C LEU A 236 4.51 0.08 15.13
N ILE A 237 5.60 -0.18 14.41
CA ILE A 237 6.06 -1.54 14.08
C ILE A 237 6.60 -2.29 15.31
N ASN A 238 7.29 -1.60 16.22
CA ASN A 238 7.90 -2.24 17.39
C ASN A 238 7.01 -2.27 18.63
N GLN A 239 5.88 -1.55 18.65
CA GLN A 239 4.98 -1.58 19.80
C GLN A 239 4.13 -2.86 19.81
N PRO A 240 3.81 -3.40 21.01
CA PRO A 240 2.83 -4.46 21.16
C PRO A 240 1.50 -4.12 20.49
N ASP A 241 0.89 -5.09 19.81
CA ASP A 241 -0.36 -4.95 19.07
C ASP A 241 -1.27 -6.16 19.35
N THR A 242 -2.53 -5.89 19.69
CA THR A 242 -3.53 -6.92 19.99
C THR A 242 -4.22 -7.45 18.74
N GLU A 243 -4.09 -6.76 17.60
CA GLU A 243 -4.67 -7.17 16.33
C GLU A 243 -3.57 -7.51 15.33
N PHE A 244 -3.45 -8.79 14.95
CA PHE A 244 -2.55 -9.21 13.88
C PHE A 244 -3.08 -8.74 12.51
N ARG A 245 -2.27 -7.97 11.80
CA ARG A 245 -2.51 -7.39 10.46
C ARG A 245 -1.20 -7.29 9.69
N PHE A 246 -1.28 -7.13 8.37
CA PHE A 246 -0.13 -7.02 7.48
C PHE A 246 0.82 -5.88 7.87
N HIS A 247 0.32 -4.76 8.41
CA HIS A 247 1.13 -3.66 8.98
C HIS A 247 1.05 -3.52 10.51
N SER A 248 0.56 -4.54 11.24
CA SER A 248 0.49 -4.51 12.71
C SER A 248 1.86 -4.42 13.38
N GLY A 249 1.88 -3.99 14.65
CA GLY A 249 3.07 -4.05 15.50
C GLY A 249 3.43 -5.48 15.94
N ILE A 250 4.10 -5.63 17.08
CA ILE A 250 4.46 -6.95 17.62
C ILE A 250 3.20 -7.63 18.19
N PRO A 251 2.76 -8.78 17.63
CA PRO A 251 1.55 -9.44 18.12
C PRO A 251 1.68 -9.85 19.58
N VAL A 252 0.69 -9.49 20.40
CA VAL A 252 0.57 -9.96 21.78
C VAL A 252 -0.33 -11.19 21.75
N ARG A 253 0.22 -12.36 22.07
CA ARG A 253 -0.60 -13.56 22.28
C ARG A 253 -1.51 -13.33 23.48
N ALA A 254 -2.82 -13.48 23.27
CA ALA A 254 -3.83 -13.48 24.32
C ALA A 254 -3.70 -14.73 25.20
#